data_AF-A0A1V0UIP4-F1
#
_entry.id   AF-A0A1V0UIP4-F1
#
_cell.length_a   1.000
_cell.length_b   1.000
_cell.length_c   1.000
_cell.angle_alpha   90.00
_cell.angle_beta   90.00
_cell.angle_gamma   90.00
#
_symmetry.space_group_name_H-M   'P 1'
#
loop_
_entity.id
_entity.type
_entity.pdbx_description
1 polymer ?
#
loop_
_entity_poly.entity_id
_entity_poly.type
_entity_poly.pdbx_seq_one_letter_code
_entity_poly.pdbx_strand_id
1 'polypeptide(L)'
;MNIPFLDNWRKRQGGTQGAALAAAVEADPDGVAELLAECELLRVRAGQQGLELDDSVASLDALDQLPPRWREDAEELPWLGNDAGLYLGTVIVRTVPGAAWDVWPSGQPVVRLESGREIDVVAAGLDWAVSGSPELSQIYAESAEN
;
A
#
# COMPACT_ATOMS: atom_id res chain seq x y z
N MET A 1 2.35 -12.28 20.50
CA MET A 1 1.92 -13.42 19.64
C MET A 1 2.97 -13.54 18.53
N ASN A 2 3.46 -14.74 18.19
CA ASN A 2 4.44 -14.87 17.11
C ASN A 2 3.66 -14.93 15.79
N ILE A 3 3.71 -13.86 15.01
CA ILE A 3 2.99 -13.72 13.74
C ILE A 3 3.98 -14.10 12.62
N PRO A 4 3.86 -15.29 11.99
CA PRO A 4 4.87 -15.81 11.08
C PRO A 4 5.12 -14.95 9.84
N PHE A 5 4.11 -14.18 9.39
CA PHE A 5 4.27 -13.27 8.25
C PHE A 5 5.17 -12.06 8.59
N LEU A 6 5.05 -11.50 9.80
CA LEU A 6 5.94 -10.43 10.29
C LEU A 6 7.38 -10.91 10.44
N ASP A 7 7.59 -12.17 10.79
CA ASP A 7 8.93 -12.79 10.84
C ASP A 7 9.51 -13.02 9.44
N ASN A 8 8.69 -13.39 8.46
CA ASN A 8 9.12 -13.64 7.08
C ASN A 8 9.39 -12.34 6.31
N TRP A 9 8.61 -11.28 6.54
CA TRP A 9 8.79 -9.99 5.87
C TRP A 9 9.92 -9.17 6.47
N ARG A 10 10.13 -9.21 7.81
CA ARG A 10 11.28 -8.57 8.47
C ARG A 10 12.63 -9.16 8.01
N LYS A 11 12.65 -10.44 7.61
CA LYS A 11 13.83 -11.06 6.97
C LYS A 11 14.09 -10.56 5.55
N ARG A 12 13.08 -10.04 4.85
CA ARG A 12 13.22 -9.50 3.49
C ARG A 12 13.84 -8.09 3.50
N GLN A 13 13.47 -7.21 4.43
CA GLN A 13 13.79 -5.75 4.41
C GLN A 13 15.19 -5.27 4.87
N GLY A 14 16.20 -6.12 4.95
CA GLY A 14 17.55 -5.68 5.34
C GLY A 14 18.28 -4.86 4.27
N GLY A 15 18.05 -3.53 4.21
CA GLY A 15 18.92 -2.43 3.71
C GLY A 15 19.45 -2.45 2.26
N THR A 16 19.45 -3.61 1.62
CA THR A 16 20.04 -3.91 0.31
C THR A 16 18.95 -4.05 -0.77
N GLN A 17 17.69 -3.84 -0.39
CA GLN A 17 16.51 -4.11 -1.22
C GLN A 17 16.09 -2.96 -2.13
N GLY A 18 16.43 -1.70 -1.83
CA GLY A 18 15.93 -0.57 -2.63
C GLY A 18 16.39 -0.60 -4.09
N ALA A 19 17.70 -0.80 -4.31
CA ALA A 19 18.26 -0.96 -5.65
C ALA A 19 17.79 -2.27 -6.32
N ALA A 20 17.51 -3.32 -5.54
CA ALA A 20 17.00 -4.59 -6.07
C ALA A 20 15.53 -4.47 -6.50
N LEU A 21 14.71 -3.73 -5.75
CA LEU A 21 13.32 -3.46 -6.08
C LEU A 21 13.22 -2.53 -7.30
N ALA A 22 14.04 -1.48 -7.36
CA ALA A 22 14.12 -0.61 -8.53
C ALA A 22 14.50 -1.39 -9.80
N ALA A 23 15.54 -2.23 -9.73
CA ALA A 23 15.93 -3.09 -10.85
C ALA A 23 14.85 -4.12 -11.20
N ALA A 24 14.09 -4.62 -10.22
CA ALA A 24 12.97 -5.54 -10.46
C ALA A 24 11.79 -4.84 -11.14
N VAL A 25 11.47 -3.59 -10.77
CA VAL A 25 10.43 -2.79 -11.43
C VAL A 25 10.77 -2.51 -12.89
N GLU A 26 12.05 -2.26 -13.19
CA GLU A 26 12.50 -2.10 -14.58
C GLU A 26 12.44 -3.41 -15.38
N ALA A 27 12.75 -4.54 -14.74
CA ALA A 27 12.85 -5.85 -15.42
C ALA A 27 11.50 -6.56 -15.58
N ASP A 28 10.62 -6.47 -14.58
CA ASP A 28 9.32 -7.14 -14.52
C ASP A 28 8.31 -6.28 -13.72
N PRO A 29 7.81 -5.17 -14.32
CA PRO A 29 6.90 -4.26 -13.64
C PRO A 29 5.59 -4.95 -13.22
N ASP A 30 5.08 -5.89 -14.04
CA ASP A 30 3.85 -6.63 -13.74
C ASP A 30 4.06 -7.58 -12.55
N GLY A 31 5.17 -8.31 -12.50
CA GLY A 31 5.51 -9.18 -11.37
C GLY A 31 5.71 -8.41 -10.06
N VAL A 32 6.31 -7.22 -10.11
CA VAL A 32 6.41 -6.35 -8.93
C VAL A 32 5.05 -5.79 -8.53
N ALA A 33 4.21 -5.38 -9.48
CA ALA A 33 2.87 -4.90 -9.18
C ALA A 33 2.04 -5.96 -8.45
N GLU A 34 2.10 -7.23 -8.88
CA GLU A 34 1.41 -8.34 -8.20
C GLU A 34 1.98 -8.62 -6.81
N LEU A 35 3.30 -8.53 -6.62
CA LEU A 35 3.93 -8.68 -5.30
C LEU A 35 3.49 -7.57 -4.33
N LEU A 36 3.42 -6.31 -4.80
CA LEU A 36 2.97 -5.18 -3.99
C LEU A 36 1.46 -5.26 -3.68
N ALA A 37 0.67 -5.90 -4.54
CA ALA A 37 -0.77 -6.10 -4.35
C ALA A 37 -1.14 -7.18 -3.32
N GLU A 38 -0.17 -7.98 -2.83
CA GLU A 38 -0.43 -9.06 -1.86
C GLU A 38 -1.12 -8.53 -0.58
N CYS A 39 -0.60 -7.44 -0.01
CA CYS A 39 -1.19 -6.70 1.12
C CYS A 39 -1.80 -7.61 2.22
N GLU A 40 -1.09 -8.70 2.56
CA GLU A 40 -1.64 -9.83 3.31
C GLU A 40 -2.25 -9.42 4.66
N LEU A 41 -1.59 -8.53 5.39
CA LEU A 41 -2.04 -8.11 6.72
C LEU A 41 -3.34 -7.30 6.61
N LEU A 42 -3.39 -6.35 5.67
CA LEU A 42 -4.59 -5.56 5.42
C LEU A 42 -5.77 -6.45 5.02
N ARG A 43 -5.56 -7.39 4.10
CA ARG A 43 -6.60 -8.34 3.65
C ARG A 43 -7.10 -9.21 4.80
N VAL A 44 -6.20 -9.71 5.65
CA VAL A 44 -6.59 -10.48 6.85
C VAL A 44 -7.42 -9.62 7.81
N ARG A 45 -7.04 -8.36 8.04
CA ARG A 45 -7.77 -7.45 8.93
C ARG A 45 -9.13 -7.04 8.38
N ALA A 46 -9.22 -6.71 7.10
CA ALA A 46 -10.48 -6.46 6.42
C ALA A 46 -11.39 -7.70 6.51
N GLY A 47 -10.85 -8.88 6.20
CA GLY A 47 -11.60 -10.15 6.26
C GLY A 47 -12.13 -10.49 7.66
N GLN A 48 -11.38 -10.16 8.73
CA GLN A 48 -11.86 -10.29 10.11
C GLN A 48 -13.07 -9.39 10.43
N GLN A 49 -13.29 -8.33 9.66
CA GLN A 49 -14.46 -7.46 9.73
C GLN A 49 -15.52 -7.79 8.66
N GLY A 50 -15.34 -8.87 7.90
CA GLY A 50 -16.26 -9.29 6.84
C GLY A 50 -16.13 -8.49 5.54
N LEU A 51 -15.02 -7.75 5.37
CA LEU A 51 -14.71 -7.01 4.15
C LEU A 51 -13.74 -7.83 3.27
N GLU A 52 -14.17 -8.12 2.04
CA GLU A 52 -13.31 -8.68 0.99
C GLU A 52 -12.76 -7.53 0.14
N LEU A 53 -11.44 -7.50 -0.02
CA LEU A 53 -10.75 -6.49 -0.81
C LEU A 53 -10.54 -7.02 -2.24
N ASP A 54 -11.17 -6.37 -3.21
CA ASP A 54 -11.21 -6.77 -4.63
C ASP A 54 -10.38 -5.86 -5.55
N ASP A 55 -9.49 -5.05 -4.97
CA ASP A 55 -8.65 -4.07 -5.64
C ASP A 55 -9.44 -3.01 -6.43
N SER A 56 -10.71 -2.79 -6.05
CA SER A 56 -11.54 -1.72 -6.59
C SER A 56 -11.45 -0.43 -5.79
N VAL A 57 -11.90 0.67 -6.40
CA VAL A 57 -12.09 1.96 -5.73
C VAL A 57 -13.03 1.84 -4.54
N ALA A 58 -14.12 1.06 -4.67
CA ALA A 58 -15.10 0.88 -3.61
C ALA A 58 -14.51 0.19 -2.37
N SER A 59 -13.49 -0.65 -2.55
CA SER A 59 -12.75 -1.24 -1.44
C SER A 59 -11.97 -0.19 -0.63
N LEU A 60 -11.53 0.92 -1.23
CA LEU A 60 -10.90 2.02 -0.49
C LEU A 60 -11.90 2.71 0.43
N ASP A 61 -13.10 3.02 -0.08
CA ASP A 61 -14.19 3.59 0.72
C ASP A 61 -14.52 2.66 1.91
N ALA A 62 -14.59 1.36 1.67
CA ALA A 62 -14.88 0.38 2.70
C ALA A 62 -13.76 0.26 3.75
N LEU A 63 -12.49 0.37 3.33
CA LEU A 63 -11.35 0.42 4.24
C LEU A 63 -11.44 1.63 5.18
N ASP A 64 -11.76 2.81 4.64
CA ASP A 64 -11.90 4.05 5.43
C ASP A 64 -12.97 3.94 6.54
N GLN A 65 -13.93 3.03 6.39
CA GLN A 65 -14.98 2.77 7.40
C GLN A 65 -14.59 1.72 8.46
N LEU A 66 -13.41 1.09 8.36
CA LEU A 66 -13.02 0.04 9.31
C LEU A 66 -12.77 0.61 10.71
N PRO A 67 -13.27 -0.05 11.78
CA PRO A 67 -12.94 0.32 13.14
C PRO A 67 -11.42 0.19 13.38
N PRO A 68 -10.74 1.24 13.88
CA PRO A 68 -9.27 1.32 13.88
C PRO A 68 -8.60 0.56 15.05
N ARG A 69 -9.00 -0.70 15.25
CA ARG A 69 -8.53 -1.53 16.38
C ARG A 69 -7.02 -1.79 16.36
N TRP A 70 -6.41 -1.78 15.18
CA TRP A 70 -4.95 -1.90 15.03
C TRP A 70 -4.18 -0.80 15.75
N ARG A 71 -4.79 0.37 16.00
CA ARG A 71 -4.12 1.47 16.71
C ARG A 71 -3.81 1.14 18.17
N GLU A 72 -4.47 0.12 18.73
CA GLU A 72 -4.19 -0.40 20.06
C GLU A 72 -2.91 -1.24 20.11
N ASP A 73 -2.40 -1.68 18.94
CA ASP A 73 -1.17 -2.47 18.79
C ASP A 73 -0.12 -1.65 18.03
N ALA A 74 0.81 -1.05 18.78
CA ALA A 74 1.89 -0.25 18.21
C ALA A 74 2.90 -1.08 17.40
N GLU A 75 2.96 -2.40 17.59
CA GLU A 75 3.81 -3.26 16.76
C GLU A 75 3.16 -3.51 15.41
N GLU A 76 1.83 -3.62 15.34
CA GLU A 76 1.08 -3.89 14.12
C GLU A 76 0.85 -2.65 13.25
N LEU A 77 0.50 -1.51 13.86
CA LEU A 77 0.12 -0.28 13.17
C LEU A 77 1.00 0.06 11.95
N PRO A 78 2.35 0.08 12.04
CA PRO A 78 3.17 0.48 10.90
C PRO A 78 3.07 -0.50 9.72
N TRP A 79 2.81 -1.77 9.98
CA TRP A 79 2.68 -2.80 8.93
C TRP A 79 1.34 -2.71 8.23
N LEU A 80 0.27 -2.50 9.01
CA LEU A 80 -1.05 -2.27 8.42
C LEU A 80 -1.05 -0.99 7.57
N GLY A 81 -0.42 0.08 8.06
CA GLY A 81 -0.28 1.32 7.30
C GLY A 81 0.52 1.14 6.02
N ASN A 82 1.61 0.37 6.05
CA ASN A 82 2.34 0.01 4.84
C ASN A 82 1.43 -0.73 3.83
N ASP A 83 0.71 -1.77 4.26
CA ASP A 83 -0.19 -2.52 3.37
C ASP A 83 -1.35 -1.65 2.86
N ALA A 84 -1.91 -0.77 3.69
CA ALA A 84 -2.94 0.20 3.28
C ALA A 84 -2.43 1.11 2.16
N GLY A 85 -1.19 1.58 2.29
CA GLY A 85 -0.50 2.36 1.26
C GLY A 85 -0.29 1.57 -0.03
N LEU A 86 0.26 0.36 0.06
CA LEU A 86 0.47 -0.49 -1.11
C LEU A 86 -0.84 -0.86 -1.82
N TYR A 87 -1.91 -1.08 -1.05
CA TYR A 87 -3.24 -1.32 -1.58
C TYR A 87 -3.79 -0.09 -2.33
N LEU A 88 -3.67 1.11 -1.73
CA LEU A 88 -4.01 2.38 -2.42
C LEU A 88 -3.24 2.50 -3.74
N GLY A 89 -1.93 2.27 -3.73
CA GLY A 89 -1.12 2.34 -4.93
C GLY A 89 -1.53 1.31 -6.00
N THR A 90 -1.90 0.10 -5.58
CA THR A 90 -2.44 -0.94 -6.47
C THR A 90 -3.73 -0.49 -7.15
N VAL A 91 -4.67 0.09 -6.39
CA VAL A 91 -5.92 0.61 -6.95
C VAL A 91 -5.64 1.73 -7.95
N ILE A 92 -4.75 2.68 -7.60
CA ILE A 92 -4.39 3.79 -8.50
C ILE A 92 -3.79 3.25 -9.80
N VAL A 93 -2.76 2.39 -9.74
CA VAL A 93 -2.09 1.84 -10.94
C VAL A 93 -3.06 1.06 -11.83
N ARG A 94 -4.04 0.36 -11.25
CA ARG A 94 -5.02 -0.43 -12.00
C ARG A 94 -6.14 0.39 -12.63
N THR A 95 -6.42 1.59 -12.12
CA THR A 95 -7.64 2.34 -12.48
C THR A 95 -7.39 3.75 -13.01
N VAL A 96 -6.26 4.38 -12.70
CA VAL A 96 -5.87 5.70 -13.20
C VAL A 96 -4.97 5.54 -14.43
N PRO A 97 -5.40 6.00 -15.62
CA PRO A 97 -4.60 5.89 -16.84
C PRO A 97 -3.21 6.53 -16.68
N GLY A 98 -2.17 5.83 -17.13
CA GLY A 98 -0.80 6.32 -17.09
C GLY A 98 -0.13 6.32 -15.71
N ALA A 99 -0.84 5.90 -14.65
CA ALA A 99 -0.21 5.66 -13.36
C ALA A 99 0.63 4.37 -13.39
N ALA A 100 1.82 4.42 -12.80
CA ALA A 100 2.73 3.28 -12.71
C ALA A 100 3.49 3.27 -11.39
N TRP A 101 3.91 2.09 -10.95
CA TRP A 101 4.85 1.96 -9.86
C TRP A 101 6.22 2.54 -10.24
N ASP A 102 6.84 3.22 -9.29
CA ASP A 102 8.25 3.66 -9.35
C ASP A 102 8.88 3.41 -7.97
N VAL A 103 10.21 3.50 -7.88
CA VAL A 103 10.96 3.26 -6.65
C VAL A 103 11.96 4.38 -6.46
N TRP A 104 11.84 5.09 -5.35
CA TRP A 104 12.83 6.11 -5.00
C TRP A 104 14.21 5.51 -4.73
N PRO A 105 15.29 6.32 -4.79
CA PRO A 105 16.63 5.86 -4.42
C PRO A 105 16.75 5.27 -3.00
N SER A 106 15.83 5.64 -2.11
CA SER A 106 15.71 5.06 -0.76
C SER A 106 15.20 3.60 -0.76
N GLY A 107 14.62 3.14 -1.87
CA GLY A 107 13.95 1.85 -1.99
C GLY A 107 12.45 1.88 -1.69
N GLN A 108 11.88 3.06 -1.49
CA GLN A 108 10.47 3.20 -1.18
C GLN A 108 9.62 3.14 -2.45
N PRO A 109 8.60 2.27 -2.52
CA PRO A 109 7.68 2.24 -3.65
C PRO A 109 6.78 3.47 -3.62
N VAL A 110 6.61 4.08 -4.78
CA VAL A 110 5.73 5.22 -5.01
C VAL A 110 4.89 4.99 -6.26
N VAL A 111 3.78 5.71 -6.39
CA VAL A 111 3.02 5.72 -7.65
C VAL A 111 3.30 7.02 -8.39
N ARG A 112 3.81 6.92 -9.61
CA ARG A 112 4.01 8.05 -10.51
C ARG A 112 2.83 8.15 -11.47
N LEU A 113 2.17 9.30 -11.48
CA LEU A 113 1.08 9.63 -12.39
C LEU A 113 1.61 10.06 -13.76
N GLU A 114 0.74 10.11 -14.78
CA GLU A 114 1.08 10.60 -16.12
C GLU A 114 1.62 12.04 -16.11
N SER A 115 1.12 12.87 -15.19
CA SER A 115 1.62 14.24 -14.97
C SER A 115 3.06 14.33 -14.45
N GLY A 116 3.64 13.19 -14.03
CA GLY A 116 4.93 13.11 -13.35
C GLY A 116 4.86 13.36 -11.85
N ARG A 117 3.67 13.66 -11.30
CA ARG A 117 3.46 13.73 -9.84
C ARG A 117 3.65 12.34 -9.24
N GLU A 118 4.44 12.26 -8.18
CA GLU A 118 4.64 11.03 -7.41
C GLU A 118 3.82 11.08 -6.12
N ILE A 119 3.23 9.94 -5.79
CA ILE A 119 2.45 9.73 -4.57
C ILE A 119 3.25 8.80 -3.68
N ASP A 120 3.64 9.30 -2.51
CA ASP A 120 4.20 8.49 -1.44
C ASP A 120 3.08 7.69 -0.77
N VAL A 121 2.74 6.55 -1.38
CA VAL A 121 1.63 5.72 -0.92
C VAL A 121 1.92 5.09 0.45
N VAL A 122 3.18 4.81 0.78
CA VAL A 122 3.56 4.26 2.09
C VAL A 122 3.33 5.28 3.19
N ALA A 123 3.74 6.54 2.98
CA ALA A 123 3.45 7.61 3.93
C ALA A 123 1.93 7.85 4.07
N ALA A 124 1.20 7.90 2.95
CA ALA A 124 -0.25 8.04 2.95
C ALA A 124 -0.97 6.94 3.76
N GLY A 125 -0.58 5.68 3.55
CA GLY A 125 -1.14 4.55 4.29
C GLY A 125 -0.81 4.58 5.78
N LEU A 126 0.39 5.01 6.15
CA LEU A 126 0.78 5.21 7.55
C LEU A 126 -0.04 6.33 8.20
N ASP A 127 -0.19 7.49 7.55
CA ASP A 127 -0.97 8.60 8.06
C ASP A 127 -2.45 8.21 8.27
N TRP A 128 -3.01 7.46 7.32
CA TRP A 128 -4.33 6.85 7.44
C TRP A 128 -4.41 5.86 8.62
N ALA A 129 -3.44 4.95 8.75
CA ALA A 129 -3.44 3.98 9.83
C ALA A 129 -3.35 4.66 11.20
N VAL A 130 -2.58 5.75 11.33
CA VAL A 130 -2.41 6.52 12.56
C VAL A 130 -3.66 7.33 12.90
N SER A 131 -4.18 8.09 11.93
CA SER A 131 -5.13 9.17 12.18
C SER A 131 -6.49 8.99 11.51
N GLY A 132 -6.56 8.17 10.46
CA GLY A 132 -7.72 8.01 9.59
C GLY A 132 -7.87 9.13 8.58
N SER A 133 -6.85 10.00 8.44
CA SER A 133 -6.87 11.15 7.55
C SER A 133 -5.48 11.40 6.93
N PRO A 134 -5.41 11.80 5.65
CA PRO A 134 -6.50 11.78 4.68
C PRO A 134 -7.05 10.35 4.48
N GLU A 135 -8.31 10.25 4.06
CA GLU A 135 -8.92 8.97 3.69
C GLU A 135 -8.23 8.39 2.45
N LEU A 136 -8.13 7.06 2.34
CA LEU A 136 -7.51 6.42 1.18
C LEU A 136 -8.31 6.71 -0.10
N SER A 137 -9.64 6.68 0.00
CA SER A 137 -10.57 7.08 -1.06
C SER A 137 -10.37 8.53 -1.52
N GLN A 138 -10.09 9.45 -0.58
CA GLN A 138 -9.79 10.84 -0.90
C GLN A 138 -8.49 10.96 -1.70
N ILE A 139 -7.41 10.32 -1.26
CA ILE A 139 -6.13 10.37 -1.98
C ILE A 139 -6.27 9.76 -3.38
N TYR A 140 -7.03 8.67 -3.51
CA TYR A 140 -7.37 8.11 -4.81
C TYR A 140 -8.10 9.14 -5.69
N ALA A 141 -9.12 9.82 -5.17
CA ALA A 141 -9.89 10.82 -5.93
C ALA A 141 -8.98 11.95 -6.44
N GLU A 142 -8.13 12.51 -5.58
CA GLU A 142 -7.13 13.53 -5.94
C GLU A 142 -6.12 13.04 -7.00
N SER A 143 -5.85 11.74 -7.02
CA SER A 143 -4.94 11.10 -7.97
C SER A 143 -5.58 10.87 -9.34
N ALA A 144 -6.89 10.66 -9.37
CA ALA A 144 -7.69 10.49 -10.59
C ALA A 144 -8.11 11.82 -11.23
N GLU A 145 -7.94 12.94 -10.52
CA GLU A 145 -8.13 14.29 -11.05
C GLU A 145 -6.93 14.67 -11.96
N ASN A 146 -7.22 14.84 -13.26
CA ASN A 146 -6.26 15.26 -14.29
C ASN A 146 -5.95 16.77 -14.25
#